data_AF-A0A6P2IK54-F1
#
_entry.id   AF-A0A6P2IK54-F1
#
_cell.length_a   1.000
_cell.length_b   1.000
_cell.length_c   1.000
_cell.angle_alpha   90.00
_cell.angle_beta   90.00
_cell.angle_gamma   90.00
#
_symmetry.space_group_name_H-M   'P 1'
#
loop_
_entity.id
_entity.type
_entity.pdbx_description
1 polymer ?
#
loop_
_entity_poly.entity_id
_entity_poly.type
_entity_poly.pdbx_seq_one_letter_code
_entity_poly.pdbx_strand_id
1 'polypeptide(L)'
;MLRKNVIKRWLMPLLLVELLTGCAGRSPRLSPMSDVPALPPEARQPATPSICLPTCSAGLTSARESWRGSLTSAASPAGSASAVTTR
;
A
#
# COMPACT_ATOMS: atom_id res chain seq x y z
N MET A 1 -21.10 41.49 1.05
CA MET A 1 -20.93 40.08 0.64
C MET A 1 -19.48 39.57 0.73
N LEU A 2 -18.45 40.43 0.64
CA LEU A 2 -17.04 40.00 0.57
C LEU A 2 -16.44 39.40 1.86
N ARG A 3 -16.95 39.75 3.06
CA ARG A 3 -16.42 39.25 4.34
C ARG A 3 -16.68 37.76 4.61
N LYS A 4 -17.79 37.18 4.12
CA LYS A 4 -18.16 35.78 4.37
C LYS A 4 -17.29 34.78 3.58
N ASN A 5 -16.86 35.16 2.38
CA ASN A 5 -16.05 34.31 1.51
C ASN A 5 -14.58 34.23 1.96
N VAL A 6 -14.08 35.25 2.65
CA VAL A 6 -12.73 35.23 3.23
C VAL A 6 -12.68 34.22 4.38
N ILE A 7 -13.62 34.29 5.33
CA ILE A 7 -13.64 33.36 6.49
C ILE A 7 -13.68 31.90 6.05
N LYS A 8 -14.51 31.56 5.05
CA LYS A 8 -14.60 30.19 4.51
C LYS A 8 -13.32 29.72 3.80
N ARG A 9 -12.59 30.64 3.17
CA ARG A 9 -11.31 30.37 2.49
C ARG A 9 -10.16 30.13 3.47
N TRP A 10 -10.24 30.68 4.69
CA TRP A 10 -9.24 30.49 5.75
C TRP A 10 -9.53 29.27 6.64
N LEU A 11 -10.76 28.75 6.67
CA LEU A 11 -11.13 27.54 7.42
C LEU A 11 -10.53 26.24 6.84
N MET A 12 -10.41 26.14 5.51
CA MET A 12 -9.83 24.95 4.84
C MET A 12 -8.33 24.75 5.08
N PRO A 13 -7.45 25.79 4.97
CA PRO A 13 -6.03 25.60 5.27
C PRO A 13 -5.76 25.35 6.74
N LEU A 14 -6.60 25.85 7.65
CA LEU A 14 -6.47 25.62 9.09
C LEU A 14 -6.67 24.14 9.45
N LEU A 15 -7.70 23.51 8.87
CA LEU A 15 -7.99 22.09 9.07
C LEU A 15 -6.83 21.21 8.57
N LEU A 16 -6.23 21.53 7.43
CA LEU A 16 -5.07 20.79 6.92
C LEU A 16 -3.88 20.88 7.90
N VAL A 17 -3.60 22.05 8.48
CA VAL A 17 -2.50 22.22 9.45
C VAL A 17 -2.75 21.42 10.73
N GLU A 18 -4.00 21.32 11.20
CA GLU A 18 -4.35 20.48 12.36
C GLU A 18 -4.17 18.98 12.09
N LEU A 19 -4.48 18.49 10.88
CA LEU A 19 -4.26 17.08 10.54
C LEU A 19 -2.76 16.71 10.47
N LEU A 20 -1.88 17.64 10.06
CA LEU A 20 -0.44 17.34 9.95
C LEU A 20 0.30 17.34 11.30
N THR A 21 -0.20 18.05 12.32
CA THR A 21 0.46 18.08 13.64
C THR A 21 0.10 16.90 14.54
N GLY A 22 -0.95 16.13 14.21
CA GLY A 22 -1.36 14.93 14.95
C GLY A 22 -0.39 13.75 14.85
N CYS A 23 0.45 13.68 13.81
CA CYS A 23 1.43 12.59 13.63
C CYS A 23 2.81 12.87 14.23
N ALA A 24 3.06 14.05 14.80
CA ALA A 24 4.27 14.32 15.57
C ALA A 24 4.09 13.93 17.06
N GLY A 25 3.40 12.81 17.30
CA GLY A 25 3.37 12.19 18.61
C GLY A 25 4.77 11.72 18.94
N ARG A 26 5.46 12.46 19.82
CA ARG A 26 6.70 12.01 20.44
C ARG A 26 6.50 10.57 20.89
N SER A 27 7.25 9.65 20.28
CA SER A 27 7.24 8.24 20.68
C SER A 27 7.36 8.20 22.20
N PRO A 28 6.38 7.63 22.93
CA PRO A 28 6.54 7.47 24.36
C PRO A 28 7.83 6.68 24.52
N ARG A 29 8.84 7.30 25.16
CA ARG A 29 10.03 6.55 25.55
C ARG A 29 9.48 5.41 26.38
N LEU A 30 9.57 4.20 25.84
CA LEU A 30 9.21 2.98 26.53
C LEU A 30 10.01 3.03 27.83
N SER A 31 9.31 3.18 28.96
CA SER A 31 9.92 2.92 30.26
C SER A 31 10.59 1.55 30.19
N PRO A 32 11.74 1.34 30.85
CA PRO A 32 12.36 0.03 30.87
C PRO A 32 11.27 -0.98 31.26
N MET A 33 11.01 -1.91 30.34
CA MET A 33 9.95 -2.89 30.47
C MET A 33 10.24 -3.65 31.76
N SER A 34 9.40 -3.44 32.78
CA SER A 34 9.48 -4.25 34.00
C SER A 34 9.32 -5.71 33.59
N ASP A 35 9.98 -6.63 34.28
CA ASP A 35 10.04 -8.06 33.97
C ASP A 35 8.61 -8.65 33.86
N VAL A 36 8.03 -8.58 32.66
CA VAL A 36 6.70 -9.14 32.40
C VAL A 36 6.89 -10.65 32.35
N PRO A 37 6.26 -11.42 33.24
CA PRO A 37 6.39 -12.86 33.22
C PRO A 37 5.93 -13.41 31.88
N ALA A 38 6.66 -14.40 31.37
CA ALA A 38 6.31 -15.05 30.12
C ALA A 38 4.89 -15.62 30.18
N LEU A 39 4.14 -15.48 29.08
CA LEU A 39 2.78 -16.01 29.01
C LEU A 39 2.77 -17.54 29.21
N PRO A 40 1.80 -18.06 29.97
CA PRO A 40 1.61 -19.50 30.11
C PRO A 40 1.28 -20.11 28.73
N PRO A 41 1.66 -21.38 28.46
CA PRO A 41 1.48 -22.02 27.16
C PRO A 41 0.05 -21.91 26.58
N GLU A 42 -0.95 -21.95 27.45
CA GLU A 42 -2.38 -21.90 27.11
C GLU A 42 -2.82 -20.51 26.64
N ALA A 43 -2.11 -19.45 27.05
CA ALA A 43 -2.37 -18.08 26.64
C ALA A 43 -1.53 -17.64 25.43
N ARG A 44 -0.67 -18.53 24.91
CA ARG A 44 0.13 -18.24 23.72
C ARG A 44 -0.73 -18.40 22.48
N GLN A 45 -0.59 -17.47 21.54
CA GLN A 45 -1.12 -17.68 20.22
C GLN A 45 -0.39 -18.86 19.55
N PRO A 46 -1.10 -19.66 18.74
CA PRO A 46 -0.46 -20.68 17.93
C PRO A 46 0.56 -20.02 16.99
N ALA A 47 1.53 -20.82 16.53
CA ALA A 47 2.51 -20.36 15.55
C ALA A 47 1.80 -19.74 14.34
N THR A 48 2.32 -18.61 13.86
CA THR A 48 1.77 -17.91 12.70
C THR A 48 1.63 -18.89 11.54
N PRO A 49 0.42 -19.04 10.96
CA PRO A 49 0.22 -19.97 9.87
C PRO A 49 1.04 -19.51 8.66
N SER A 50 1.56 -20.45 7.87
CA SER A 50 2.45 -20.19 6.74
C SER A 50 1.82 -19.27 5.68
N ILE A 51 0.49 -19.27 5.54
CA ILE A 51 -0.25 -18.37 4.66
C ILE A 51 -0.13 -16.89 5.03
N CYS A 52 0.11 -16.60 6.30
CA CYS A 52 0.29 -15.23 6.79
C CYS A 52 1.76 -14.77 6.74
N LEU A 53 2.68 -15.63 6.28
CA LEU A 53 4.07 -15.23 6.11
C LEU A 53 4.21 -14.31 4.89
N PRO A 54 5.12 -13.32 4.94
CA PRO A 54 5.39 -12.44 3.80
C PRO A 54 5.88 -13.21 2.56
N THR A 55 6.40 -14.42 2.75
CA THR A 55 6.77 -15.32 1.66
C THR A 55 5.57 -15.81 0.84
N CYS A 56 4.39 -15.95 1.47
CA CYS A 56 3.16 -16.34 0.78
C CYS A 56 2.72 -15.27 -0.22
N SER A 57 2.65 -14.01 0.21
CA SER A 57 2.26 -12.90 -0.66
C SER A 57 3.32 -12.55 -1.71
N ALA A 58 4.61 -12.77 -1.40
CA ALA A 58 5.71 -12.61 -2.35
C ALA A 58 5.57 -13.57 -3.55
N GLY A 59 5.34 -14.87 -3.31
CA GLY A 59 5.16 -15.86 -4.37
C GLY A 59 3.96 -15.55 -5.28
N LEU A 60 2.83 -15.15 -4.68
CA LEU A 60 1.64 -14.74 -5.42
C LEU A 60 1.87 -13.46 -6.25
N THR A 61 2.68 -12.53 -5.75
CA THR A 61 3.03 -11.30 -6.46
C THR A 61 3.93 -11.59 -7.65
N SER A 62 4.97 -12.41 -7.48
CA SER A 62 5.85 -12.83 -8.58
C SER A 62 5.08 -13.58 -9.68
N ALA A 63 4.16 -14.47 -9.30
CA ALA A 63 3.28 -15.13 -10.25
C ALA A 63 2.45 -14.10 -11.03
N ARG A 64 1.75 -13.18 -10.35
CA ARG A 64 0.97 -12.13 -11.01
C ARG A 64 1.79 -11.32 -12.01
N GLU A 65 3.01 -10.94 -11.64
CA GLU A 65 3.91 -10.16 -12.51
C GLU A 65 4.37 -10.93 -13.73
N SER A 66 4.70 -12.22 -13.56
CA SER A 66 5.03 -13.12 -14.68
C SER A 66 3.87 -13.23 -15.67
N TRP A 67 2.66 -13.45 -15.18
CA TRP A 67 1.46 -13.56 -16.02
C TRP A 67 1.16 -12.26 -16.75
N ARG A 68 1.27 -11.12 -16.04
CA ARG A 68 1.14 -9.80 -16.67
C ARG A 68 2.15 -9.64 -17.80
N GLY A 69 3.42 -9.95 -17.54
CA GLY A 69 4.48 -9.90 -18.55
C GLY A 69 4.19 -10.75 -19.77
N SER A 70 3.76 -12.00 -19.59
CA SER A 70 3.40 -12.90 -20.70
C SER A 70 2.23 -12.37 -21.54
N LEU A 71 1.23 -11.74 -20.93
CA LEU A 71 0.05 -11.22 -21.62
C LEU A 71 0.28 -9.86 -22.28
N THR A 72 1.15 -9.01 -21.71
CA THR A 72 1.44 -7.67 -22.24
C THR A 72 2.67 -7.62 -23.13
N SER A 73 3.43 -8.71 -23.22
CA SER A 73 4.49 -8.83 -24.23
C SER A 73 3.82 -8.78 -25.58
N ALA A 74 4.04 -7.68 -26.32
CA ALA A 74 3.51 -7.53 -27.66
C ALA A 74 3.91 -8.76 -28.47
N ALA A 75 2.91 -9.49 -28.99
CA ALA A 75 3.15 -10.39 -30.08
C ALA A 75 3.87 -9.58 -31.15
N SER A 76 5.09 -9.98 -31.50
CA SER A 76 5.84 -9.40 -32.62
C SER A 76 4.86 -9.25 -33.79
N PRO A 77 4.70 -8.05 -34.37
CA PRO A 77 3.65 -7.83 -35.35
C PRO A 77 3.84 -8.87 -36.45
N ALA A 78 2.88 -9.78 -36.58
CA ALA A 78 2.82 -10.68 -37.72
C ALA A 78 2.89 -9.79 -38.95
N GLY A 79 3.92 -10.01 -39.77
CA GLY A 79 4.25 -9.15 -40.90
C GLY A 79 3.01 -8.80 -41.73
N SER A 80 2.91 -7.53 -42.10
CA SER A 80 1.82 -6.95 -42.89
C SER A 80 1.38 -7.91 -44.01
N ALA A 81 0.15 -8.42 -43.91
CA ALA A 81 -0.44 -9.23 -44.96
C ALA A 81 -0.93 -8.32 -46.09
N SER A 82 -0.18 -8.35 -47.20
CA SER A 82 -0.61 -8.05 -48.56
C SER A 82 -0.87 -6.58 -48.93
N ALA A 83 0.16 -5.97 -49.52
CA ALA A 83 -0.05 -5.08 -50.66
C ALA A 83 -0.31 -5.94 -51.91
N VAL A 84 -1.58 -6.16 -52.28
CA VAL A 84 -1.95 -6.67 -53.61
C VAL A 84 -2.67 -5.54 -54.34
N THR A 85 -1.90 -4.85 -55.18
CA THR A 85 -2.39 -3.94 -56.23
C THR A 85 -3.03 -4.79 -57.33
N THR A 86 -4.29 -4.52 -57.70
CA THR A 86 -4.86 -4.99 -58.96
C THR A 86 -5.30 -3.79 -59.79
N ARG A 87 -4.94 -3.86 -61.07
CA ARG A 87 -4.94 -2.84 -62.11
C ARG A 87 -6.27 -2.83 -62.88
#